data_AF-A0A0M4GDI2-F1
#
_entry.id   AF-A0A0M4GDI2-F1
#
_cell.length_a   1.000
_cell.length_b   1.000
_cell.length_c   1.000
_cell.angle_alpha   90.00
_cell.angle_beta   90.00
_cell.angle_gamma   90.00
#
_symmetry.space_group_name_H-M   'P 1'
#
loop_
_entity.id
_entity.type
_entity.pdbx_description
1 polymer ?
#
loop_
_entity_poly.entity_id
_entity_poly.type
_entity_poly.pdbx_seq_one_letter_code
_entity_poly.pdbx_strand_id
1 'polypeptide(L)'
;MKIDVMSPVWRAWMVKDQWSSTHASVVAWAASLSQEFTYEWNYEAGEDWLAFSQGNNGLGFMSAKLPLLLCTRALAVRPWPDPLTVVEVSDLHERILTCDMDVLEKCFECKIDRTDLDPQAFSASDLWFCTF
;
A
#
# COMPACT_ATOMS: atom_id res chain seq x y z
N MET A 1 11.08 14.47 -5.41
CA MET A 1 11.86 13.40 -6.08
C MET A 1 10.86 12.32 -6.44
N LYS A 2 10.86 11.79 -7.66
CA LYS A 2 9.94 10.69 -8.02
C LYS A 2 10.47 9.36 -7.49
N ILE A 3 9.55 8.47 -7.11
CA ILE A 3 9.83 7.13 -6.59
C ILE A 3 9.29 6.12 -7.60
N ASP A 4 10.16 5.31 -8.17
CA ASP A 4 9.78 4.17 -9.01
C ASP A 4 9.40 2.99 -8.13
N VAL A 5 8.13 2.58 -8.21
CA VAL A 5 7.59 1.46 -7.42
C VAL A 5 7.46 0.16 -8.21
N MET A 6 7.94 0.09 -9.47
CA MET A 6 7.89 -1.15 -10.26
C MET A 6 8.57 -2.32 -9.54
N SER A 7 9.79 -2.11 -9.05
CA SER A 7 10.55 -3.17 -8.38
C SER A 7 9.90 -3.61 -7.05
N PRO A 8 9.49 -2.69 -6.15
CA PRO A 8 8.69 -3.04 -4.97
C PRO A 8 7.42 -3.83 -5.28
N VAL A 9 6.62 -3.38 -6.25
CA VAL A 9 5.36 -4.03 -6.63
C VAL A 9 5.62 -5.43 -7.18
N TRP A 10 6.63 -5.60 -8.04
CA TRP A 10 7.03 -6.92 -8.53
C TRP A 10 7.49 -7.87 -7.41
N ARG A 11 8.27 -7.37 -6.45
CA ARG A 11 8.68 -8.20 -5.30
C ARG A 11 7.48 -8.65 -4.49
N ALA A 12 6.54 -7.76 -4.21
CA ALA A 12 5.32 -8.10 -3.51
C ALA A 12 4.50 -9.16 -4.29
N TRP A 13 4.39 -9.00 -5.62
CA TRP A 13 3.69 -9.96 -6.48
C TRP A 13 4.34 -11.35 -6.49
N MET A 14 5.67 -11.44 -6.56
CA MET A 14 6.38 -12.73 -6.58
C MET A 14 6.13 -13.60 -5.33
N VAL A 15 5.77 -12.98 -4.21
CA VAL A 15 5.52 -13.67 -2.92
C VAL A 15 4.06 -13.57 -2.49
N LYS A 16 3.15 -13.16 -3.39
CA LYS A 16 1.73 -12.95 -3.09
C LYS A 16 1.04 -14.19 -2.53
N ASP A 17 1.47 -15.38 -2.93
CA ASP A 17 0.88 -16.64 -2.47
C ASP A 17 1.16 -16.94 -0.97
N GLN A 18 2.10 -16.19 -0.35
CA GLN A 18 2.36 -16.23 1.09
C GLN A 18 1.56 -15.15 1.85
N TRP A 19 0.82 -14.30 1.13
CA TRP A 19 0.05 -13.20 1.66
C TRP A 19 -1.45 -13.49 1.55
N SER A 20 -2.22 -12.89 2.45
CA SER A 20 -3.67 -12.95 2.45
C SER A 20 -4.24 -11.79 3.26
N SER A 21 -5.52 -11.49 3.10
CA SER A 21 -6.23 -10.50 3.93
C SER A 21 -6.17 -10.83 5.44
N THR A 22 -6.16 -12.12 5.79
CA THR A 22 -6.00 -12.56 7.19
C THR A 22 -4.59 -12.29 7.70
N HIS A 23 -3.56 -12.59 6.91
CA HIS A 23 -2.18 -12.23 7.27
C HIS A 23 -2.01 -10.70 7.40
N ALA A 24 -2.54 -9.93 6.46
CA ALA A 24 -2.54 -8.47 6.52
C ALA A 24 -3.19 -7.96 7.81
N SER A 25 -4.36 -8.50 8.19
CA SER A 25 -5.04 -8.16 9.46
C SER A 25 -4.16 -8.46 10.68
N VAL A 26 -3.55 -9.65 10.74
CA VAL A 26 -2.72 -10.06 11.88
C VAL A 26 -1.49 -9.16 12.00
N VAL A 27 -0.86 -8.82 10.87
CA VAL A 27 0.28 -7.90 10.82
C VAL A 27 -0.12 -6.49 11.27
N ALA A 28 -1.24 -5.95 10.76
CA ALA A 28 -1.75 -4.64 11.17
C ALA A 28 -2.10 -4.62 12.67
N TRP A 29 -2.78 -5.66 13.16
CA TRP A 29 -3.12 -5.80 14.56
C TRP A 29 -1.89 -5.86 15.45
N ALA A 30 -0.94 -6.75 15.16
CA ALA A 30 0.30 -6.88 15.93
C ALA A 30 1.10 -5.57 15.96
N ALA A 31 1.15 -4.87 14.82
CA ALA A 31 1.78 -3.56 14.74
C ALA A 31 1.03 -2.52 15.60
N SER A 32 -0.30 -2.51 15.60
CA SER A 32 -1.11 -1.58 16.42
C SER A 32 -0.96 -1.81 17.93
N LEU A 33 -0.80 -3.06 18.38
CA LEU A 33 -0.67 -3.37 19.82
C LEU A 33 0.55 -2.73 20.47
N SER A 34 1.60 -2.50 19.69
CA SER A 34 2.84 -1.94 20.21
C SER A 34 2.87 -0.41 20.13
N GLN A 35 1.81 0.24 19.62
CA GLN A 35 1.96 1.53 18.93
C GLN A 35 0.74 2.46 19.08
N GLU A 36 1.00 3.77 19.04
CA GLU A 36 -0.01 4.85 19.11
C GLU A 36 -0.67 5.13 17.74
N PHE A 37 -1.02 4.09 16.98
CA PHE A 37 -1.81 4.24 15.76
C PHE A 37 -2.97 3.25 15.74
N THR A 38 -3.98 3.60 14.97
CA THR A 38 -5.11 2.73 14.64
C THR A 38 -5.00 2.29 13.19
N TYR A 39 -5.75 1.25 12.85
CA TYR A 39 -5.93 0.84 11.47
C TYR A 39 -7.40 0.52 11.23
N GLU A 40 -7.84 0.66 9.99
CA GLU A 40 -9.20 0.36 9.58
C GLU A 40 -9.22 -0.31 8.20
N TRP A 41 -10.17 -1.22 8.04
CA TRP A 41 -10.57 -1.69 6.72
C TRP A 41 -11.46 -0.63 6.09
N ASN A 42 -11.09 -0.13 4.92
CA ASN A 42 -12.00 0.74 4.18
C ASN A 42 -12.97 -0.13 3.38
N TYR A 43 -14.19 -0.28 3.89
CA TYR A 43 -15.27 -1.01 3.24
C TYR A 43 -15.67 -0.40 1.88
N GLU A 44 -15.52 0.92 1.71
CA GLU A 44 -15.79 1.60 0.45
C GLU A 44 -14.71 1.35 -0.62
N ALA A 45 -13.55 0.85 -0.22
CA ALA A 45 -12.44 0.45 -1.10
C ALA A 45 -12.35 -1.09 -1.28
N GLY A 46 -13.49 -1.78 -1.17
CA GLY A 46 -13.58 -3.22 -1.45
C GLY A 46 -12.88 -4.14 -0.45
N GLU A 47 -12.46 -3.63 0.72
CA GLU A 47 -11.66 -4.38 1.71
C GLU A 47 -10.33 -4.93 1.17
N ASP A 48 -9.80 -4.34 0.09
CA ASP A 48 -8.53 -4.77 -0.50
C ASP A 48 -7.32 -4.04 0.10
N TRP A 49 -7.57 -3.11 1.02
CA TRP A 49 -6.56 -2.29 1.66
C TRP A 49 -6.92 -1.94 3.10
N LEU A 50 -5.88 -1.85 3.92
CA LEU A 50 -5.88 -1.37 5.30
C LEU A 50 -5.28 0.03 5.33
N ALA A 51 -6.01 0.99 5.91
CA ALA A 51 -5.49 2.33 6.17
C ALA A 51 -4.98 2.42 7.61
N PHE A 52 -3.83 3.06 7.80
CA PHE A 52 -3.24 3.33 9.12
C PHE A 52 -3.33 4.82 9.42
N SER A 53 -3.64 5.16 10.66
CA SER A 53 -3.78 6.55 11.09
C SER A 53 -3.34 6.77 12.53
N GLN A 54 -2.84 7.96 12.83
CA GLN A 54 -2.63 8.43 14.21
C GLN A 54 -3.46 9.71 14.42
N GLY A 55 -4.57 9.59 15.15
CA GLY A 55 -5.59 10.64 15.19
C GLY A 55 -6.13 10.90 13.78
N ASN A 56 -6.10 12.16 13.34
CA ASN A 56 -6.55 12.56 12.00
C ASN A 56 -5.44 12.47 10.93
N ASN A 57 -4.25 11.97 11.27
CA ASN A 57 -3.13 11.91 10.35
C ASN A 57 -3.04 10.52 9.71
N GLY A 58 -3.24 10.44 8.40
CA GLY A 58 -3.00 9.23 7.62
C GLY A 58 -1.52 8.87 7.59
N LEU A 59 -1.20 7.62 7.92
CA LEU A 59 0.17 7.13 8.04
C LEU A 59 0.58 6.18 6.92
N GLY A 60 -0.36 5.43 6.33
CA GLY A 60 -0.07 4.55 5.21
C GLY A 60 -1.24 3.66 4.81
N PHE A 61 -1.03 2.95 3.69
CA PHE A 61 -1.97 1.99 3.11
C PHE A 61 -1.26 0.65 2.89
N MET A 62 -1.80 -0.44 3.42
CA MET A 62 -1.30 -1.80 3.21
C MET A 62 -2.30 -2.60 2.39
N SER A 63 -1.82 -3.23 1.33
CA SER A 63 -2.68 -4.05 0.48
C SER A 63 -2.97 -5.41 1.14
N ALA A 64 -4.20 -5.87 0.97
CA ALA A 64 -4.63 -7.22 1.30
C ALA A 64 -4.37 -8.22 0.16
N LYS A 65 -4.31 -7.72 -1.08
CA LYS A 65 -3.99 -8.51 -2.29
C LYS A 65 -2.50 -8.78 -2.44
N LEU A 66 -1.66 -7.80 -2.08
CA LEU A 66 -0.21 -7.89 -2.18
C LEU A 66 0.45 -7.60 -0.84
N PRO A 67 1.58 -8.23 -0.50
CA PRO A 67 2.40 -7.86 0.65
C PRO A 67 3.15 -6.55 0.34
N LEU A 68 2.40 -5.45 0.24
CA LEU A 68 2.89 -4.10 -0.06
C LEU A 68 2.29 -3.10 0.94
N LEU A 69 3.16 -2.28 1.53
CA LEU A 69 2.81 -1.14 2.38
C LEU A 69 3.42 0.14 1.80
N LEU A 70 2.56 1.10 1.46
CA LEU A 70 2.95 2.47 1.15
C LEU A 70 2.74 3.33 2.40
N CYS A 71 3.77 3.95 2.94
CA CYS A 71 3.61 4.66 4.20
C CYS A 71 4.55 5.84 4.40
N THR A 72 4.18 6.72 5.31
CA THR A 72 5.06 7.77 5.81
C THR A 72 6.21 7.20 6.64
N ARG A 73 7.24 8.03 6.86
CA ARG A 73 8.38 7.68 7.72
C ARG A 73 7.98 7.17 9.10
N ALA A 74 6.86 7.64 9.65
CA ALA A 74 6.36 7.22 10.97
C ALA A 74 6.10 5.71 11.06
N LEU A 75 5.76 5.05 9.96
CA LEU A 75 5.62 3.59 9.87
C LEU A 75 6.85 2.92 9.26
N ALA A 76 7.53 3.56 8.32
CA ALA A 76 8.65 2.96 7.60
C ALA A 76 9.87 2.65 8.48
N VAL A 77 10.11 3.43 9.54
CA VAL A 77 11.22 3.20 10.48
C VAL A 77 11.07 1.95 11.35
N ARG A 78 9.91 1.28 11.27
CA ARG A 78 9.57 0.15 12.14
C ARG A 78 9.88 -1.18 11.44
N PRO A 79 10.24 -2.23 12.20
CA PRO A 79 10.41 -3.55 11.61
C PRO A 79 9.06 -4.13 11.23
N TRP A 80 8.85 -4.32 9.93
CA TRP A 80 7.70 -5.06 9.40
C TRP A 80 8.10 -6.50 9.09
N PRO A 81 7.20 -7.48 9.30
CA PRO A 81 7.51 -8.87 9.07
C PRO A 81 7.59 -9.19 7.57
N ASP A 82 8.46 -10.13 7.20
CA ASP A 82 8.43 -10.75 5.89
C ASP A 82 7.08 -11.46 5.66
N PRO A 83 6.51 -11.44 4.44
CA PRO A 83 7.11 -10.95 3.20
C PRO A 83 6.75 -9.48 2.83
N LEU A 84 6.35 -8.64 3.80
CA LEU A 84 5.84 -7.29 3.53
C LEU A 84 6.90 -6.36 2.93
N THR A 85 6.67 -5.90 1.70
CA THR A 85 7.49 -4.87 1.06
C THR A 85 7.01 -3.49 1.47
N VAL A 86 7.89 -2.70 2.08
CA VAL A 86 7.58 -1.34 2.55
C VAL A 86 8.17 -0.30 1.61
N VAL A 87 7.37 0.71 1.26
CA VAL A 87 7.77 1.86 0.45
C VAL A 87 7.46 3.12 1.23
N GLU A 88 8.51 3.87 1.59
CA GLU A 88 8.37 5.15 2.27
C GLU A 88 8.02 6.26 1.27
N VAL A 89 7.03 7.08 1.63
CA VAL A 89 6.68 8.33 0.94
C VAL A 89 6.68 9.50 1.92
N SER A 90 6.97 10.71 1.44
CA SER A 90 6.93 11.93 2.25
C SER A 90 5.50 12.26 2.70
N ASP A 91 4.55 12.11 1.78
CA ASP A 91 3.13 12.41 1.96
C ASP A 91 2.31 11.42 1.09
N LEU A 92 1.17 10.96 1.61
CA LEU A 92 0.34 9.93 0.96
C LEU A 92 -0.43 10.44 -0.25
N HIS A 93 -0.63 11.76 -0.37
CA HIS A 93 -1.38 12.42 -1.43
C HIS A 93 -0.47 13.12 -2.45
N GLU A 94 0.82 13.24 -2.17
CA GLU A 94 1.78 13.81 -3.11
C GLU A 94 2.00 12.85 -4.29
N ARG A 95 1.88 13.37 -5.53
CA ARG A 95 1.99 12.59 -6.77
C ARG A 95 3.44 12.33 -7.18
N ILE A 96 4.14 11.56 -6.33
CA ILE A 96 5.57 11.27 -6.49
C ILE A 96 5.86 9.85 -6.97
N LEU A 97 4.87 8.95 -6.99
CA LEU A 97 5.05 7.57 -7.41
C LEU A 97 4.98 7.44 -8.93
N THR A 98 5.73 6.47 -9.45
CA THR A 98 5.74 6.09 -10.86
C THR A 98 5.78 4.58 -11.00
N CYS A 99 5.05 4.04 -11.98
CA CYS A 99 5.01 2.62 -12.28
C CYS A 99 4.43 2.44 -13.68
N ASP A 100 4.87 1.40 -14.39
CA ASP A 100 4.22 0.99 -15.62
C ASP A 100 2.79 0.50 -15.32
N MET A 101 1.80 0.98 -16.08
CA MET A 101 0.40 0.57 -15.92
C MET A 101 0.22 -0.93 -16.09
N ASP A 102 0.89 -1.52 -17.07
CA ASP A 102 0.74 -2.94 -17.37
C ASP A 102 1.31 -3.80 -16.22
N VAL A 103 2.31 -3.27 -15.49
CA VAL A 103 2.83 -3.89 -14.27
C VAL A 103 1.81 -3.78 -13.13
N LEU A 104 1.20 -2.61 -12.93
CA LEU A 104 0.18 -2.43 -11.89
C LEU A 104 -1.03 -3.34 -12.13
N GLU A 105 -1.59 -3.34 -13.34
CA GLU A 105 -2.76 -4.17 -13.69
C GLU A 105 -2.45 -5.67 -13.54
N LYS A 106 -1.25 -6.09 -13.97
CA LYS A 106 -0.82 -7.48 -13.78
C LYS A 106 -0.65 -7.84 -12.31
N CYS A 107 -0.06 -6.95 -11.50
CA CYS A 107 0.27 -7.29 -10.12
C CYS A 107 -0.95 -7.23 -9.20
N PHE A 108 -1.85 -6.26 -9.39
CA PHE A 108 -3.09 -6.15 -8.64
C PHE A 108 -4.22 -7.00 -9.22
N GLU A 109 -4.01 -7.63 -10.38
CA GLU A 109 -4.95 -8.51 -11.06
C GLU A 109 -6.31 -7.83 -11.35
N CYS A 110 -6.27 -6.51 -11.56
CA CYS A 110 -7.41 -5.67 -11.87
C CYS A 110 -7.11 -4.76 -13.07
N LYS A 111 -8.16 -4.25 -13.71
CA LYS A 111 -8.02 -3.19 -14.73
C LYS A 111 -8.05 -1.84 -14.05
N ILE A 112 -7.15 -0.96 -14.43
CA ILE A 112 -7.05 0.39 -13.86
C ILE A 112 -7.43 1.40 -14.94
N ASP A 113 -8.38 2.29 -14.66
CA ASP A 113 -8.68 3.38 -15.58
C ASP A 113 -7.50 4.35 -15.65
N ARG A 114 -6.98 4.56 -16.86
CA ARG A 114 -5.86 5.45 -17.13
C ARG A 114 -6.26 6.93 -17.00
N THR A 115 -7.55 7.24 -16.91
CA THR A 115 -8.01 8.59 -16.53
C THR A 115 -7.86 8.87 -15.04
N ASP A 116 -7.86 7.80 -14.22
CA ASP A 116 -7.91 7.89 -12.77
C ASP A 116 -6.51 7.78 -12.15
N LEU A 117 -5.61 7.03 -12.80
CA LEU A 117 -4.21 6.89 -12.39
C LEU A 117 -3.23 7.29 -13.51
N ASP A 118 -2.43 8.33 -13.28
CA ASP A 118 -1.33 8.72 -14.17
C ASP A 118 -0.07 7.91 -13.84
N PRO A 119 0.40 7.00 -14.70
CA PRO A 119 1.58 6.17 -14.43
C PRO A 119 2.88 6.95 -14.23
N GLN A 120 2.94 8.20 -14.72
CA GLN A 120 4.12 9.05 -14.62
C GLN A 120 4.12 9.90 -13.34
N ALA A 121 3.01 10.00 -12.62
CA ALA A 121 2.91 10.74 -11.37
C ALA A 121 1.58 10.45 -10.67
N PHE A 122 1.59 9.52 -9.72
CA PHE A 122 0.45 9.21 -8.85
C PHE A 122 0.85 9.21 -7.38
N SER A 123 -0.12 9.30 -6.48
CA SER A 123 0.06 9.27 -5.04
C SER A 123 -0.21 7.87 -4.46
N ALA A 124 0.15 7.65 -3.19
CA ALA A 124 -0.20 6.40 -2.52
C ALA A 124 -1.73 6.25 -2.39
N SER A 125 -2.42 7.36 -2.18
CA SER A 125 -3.89 7.43 -2.14
C SER A 125 -4.52 7.10 -3.50
N ASP A 126 -3.91 7.55 -4.61
CA ASP A 126 -4.40 7.22 -5.96
C ASP A 126 -4.31 5.71 -6.19
N LEU A 127 -3.17 5.08 -5.85
CA LEU A 127 -3.01 3.63 -6.00
C LEU A 127 -4.00 2.85 -5.13
N TRP A 128 -4.17 3.27 -3.88
CA TRP A 128 -5.15 2.70 -2.95
C TRP A 128 -6.57 2.74 -3.54
N PHE A 129 -6.97 3.87 -4.12
CA PHE A 129 -8.30 4.05 -4.70
C PHE A 129 -8.48 3.35 -6.06
N CYS A 130 -7.41 3.10 -6.82
CA CYS A 130 -7.54 2.58 -8.18
C CYS A 130 -7.37 1.05 -8.29
N THR A 131 -7.11 0.34 -7.20
CA THR A 131 -6.71 -1.09 -7.24
C THR A 131 -7.59 -2.04 -6.43
N PHE A 132 -8.79 -1.60 -6.04
CA PHE A 132 -9.83 -2.47 -5.51
C PHE A 132 -10.55 -3.24 -6.62
#